data_AF-A0A1V5FUB5-F1
#
_entry.id   AF-A0A1V5FUB5-F1
#
_cell.length_a   1.000
_cell.length_b   1.000
_cell.length_c   1.000
_cell.angle_alpha   90.00
_cell.angle_beta   90.00
_cell.angle_gamma   90.00
#
_symmetry.space_group_name_H-M   'P 1'
#
loop_
_entity.id
_entity.type
_entity.pdbx_description
1 polymer ?
#
loop_
_entity_poly.entity_id
_entity_poly.type
_entity_poly.pdbx_seq_one_letter_code
_entity_poly.pdbx_strand_id
1 'polypeptide(L)'
;MEAGRLLRRSGKRGFDCAAAGRRAAAIYANGDLALCEFTPPFGNLREHGMDFARAWSSPEADAMRQRIRPCHFPRAGCLSKNTEYPRRP
;
A
#
# COMPACT_ATOMS: atom_id res chain seq x y z
N MET A 1 -2.15 -22.24 -15.74
CA MET A 1 -2.09 -20.83 -15.28
C MET A 1 -1.39 -20.81 -13.93
N GLU A 2 -0.05 -20.77 -13.93
CA GLU A 2 0.76 -20.69 -12.70
C GLU A 2 1.07 -19.22 -12.39
N ALA A 3 0.59 -18.74 -11.25
CA ALA A 3 0.95 -17.45 -10.72
C ALA A 3 2.36 -17.50 -10.12
N GLY A 4 3.33 -17.05 -10.92
CA GLY A 4 4.54 -16.33 -10.52
C GLY A 4 5.15 -16.66 -9.16
N ARG A 5 5.94 -17.72 -9.10
CA ARG A 5 6.99 -17.94 -8.09
C ARG A 5 8.06 -16.85 -8.22
N LEU A 6 7.87 -15.71 -7.58
CA LEU A 6 8.90 -14.66 -7.48
C LEU A 6 9.89 -15.00 -6.36
N LEU A 7 11.04 -15.51 -6.80
CA LEU A 7 12.34 -15.71 -6.17
C LEU A 7 12.60 -15.00 -4.82
N ARG A 8 12.57 -15.78 -3.72
CA ARG A 8 13.30 -15.46 -2.47
C ARG A 8 14.80 -15.70 -2.68
N ARG A 9 15.55 -14.68 -3.10
CA ARG A 9 16.99 -14.83 -3.41
C ARG A 9 17.95 -14.68 -2.22
N SER A 10 17.45 -14.59 -0.99
CA SER A 10 18.28 -14.64 0.21
C SER A 10 17.40 -14.99 1.42
N GLY A 11 17.89 -15.84 2.33
CA GLY A 11 17.17 -16.39 3.48
C GLY A 11 16.72 -15.38 4.55
N LYS A 12 16.49 -14.11 4.21
CA LYS A 12 15.88 -13.13 5.10
C LYS A 12 14.36 -13.15 4.89
N ARG A 13 13.61 -13.36 5.98
CA ARG A 13 12.15 -13.28 5.98
C ARG A 13 11.74 -11.89 5.48
N GLY A 14 11.06 -11.82 4.33
CA GLY A 14 10.42 -10.59 3.90
C GLY A 14 9.46 -10.14 5.00
N PHE A 15 9.53 -8.86 5.37
CA PHE A 15 8.61 -8.28 6.34
C PHE A 15 7.26 -8.03 5.66
N ASP A 16 6.17 -8.21 6.39
CA ASP A 16 4.84 -7.80 5.94
C ASP A 16 4.75 -6.28 5.96
N CYS A 17 4.28 -5.68 4.87
CA CYS A 17 4.00 -4.25 4.84
C CYS A 17 2.86 -3.91 5.84
N ALA A 18 3.13 -3.03 6.81
CA ALA A 18 2.17 -2.65 7.83
C ALA A 18 1.33 -1.42 7.48
N ALA A 19 1.74 -0.66 6.47
CA ALA A 19 1.18 0.64 6.13
C ALA A 19 0.28 0.62 4.88
N ALA A 20 0.72 -0.03 3.80
CA ALA A 20 0.03 0.03 2.52
C ALA A 20 -1.42 -0.48 2.63
N GLY A 21 -2.38 0.37 2.26
CA GLY A 21 -3.80 0.05 2.28
C GLY A 21 -4.44 -0.05 3.67
N ARG A 22 -3.68 0.22 4.74
CA ARG A 22 -4.14 0.14 6.14
C ARG A 22 -4.01 1.46 6.88
N ARG A 23 -2.84 2.10 6.77
CA ARG A 23 -2.48 3.31 7.52
C ARG A 23 -1.89 4.41 6.63
N ALA A 24 -1.51 4.08 5.40
CA ALA A 24 -1.01 5.02 4.42
C ALA A 24 -1.94 5.03 3.20
N ALA A 25 -2.06 6.21 2.60
CA ALA A 25 -2.69 6.44 1.31
C ALA A 25 -1.87 7.54 0.61
N ALA A 26 -1.78 7.48 -0.72
CA ALA A 26 -1.18 8.53 -1.52
C ALA A 26 -2.27 9.16 -2.39
N ILE A 27 -2.35 10.49 -2.34
CA ILE A 27 -3.23 11.30 -3.20
C ILE A 27 -2.31 12.11 -4.11
N TYR A 28 -2.36 11.85 -5.41
CA TYR A 28 -1.56 12.57 -6.39
C TYR A 28 -2.23 13.90 -6.76
N ALA A 29 -1.45 14.84 -7.32
CA ALA A 29 -1.95 16.17 -7.69
C ALA A 29 -3.10 16.12 -8.74
N ASN A 30 -3.12 15.07 -9.55
CA ASN A 30 -4.20 14.79 -10.50
C ASN A 30 -5.41 14.11 -9.82
N GLY A 31 -5.47 14.01 -8.50
CA GLY A 31 -6.58 13.41 -7.75
C GLY A 31 -6.56 11.89 -7.70
N ASP A 32 -5.58 11.23 -8.30
CA ASP A 32 -5.47 9.76 -8.24
C ASP A 32 -5.18 9.30 -6.81
N LEU A 33 -5.82 8.21 -6.42
CA LEU A 33 -5.71 7.59 -5.10
C LEU A 33 -4.98 6.26 -5.22
N ALA A 34 -3.94 6.09 -4.41
CA ALA A 34 -3.19 4.85 -4.26
C ALA A 34 -3.13 4.42 -2.78
N LEU A 35 -2.98 3.13 -2.54
CA LEU A 35 -2.89 2.57 -1.18
C LEU A 35 -1.52 2.80 -0.53
N CYS A 36 -0.52 3.19 -1.32
CA CYS A 36 0.86 3.54 -0.96
C CYS A 36 1.49 4.18 -2.21
N GLU A 37 2.54 4.98 -2.03
CA GLU A 37 3.28 5.68 -3.09
C GLU A 37 3.89 4.74 -4.16
N PHE A 38 4.00 3.45 -3.85
CA PHE A 38 4.52 2.41 -4.76
C PHE A 38 3.45 1.53 -5.38
N THR A 39 2.18 1.72 -5.00
CA THR A 39 1.07 0.96 -5.59
C THR A 39 0.45 1.75 -6.73
N PRO A 40 0.00 1.09 -7.81
CA PRO A 40 -0.75 1.80 -8.84
C PRO A 40 -2.02 2.40 -8.24
N PRO A 41 -2.50 3.54 -8.79
CA PRO A 41 -3.78 4.09 -8.38
C PRO A 41 -4.93 3.09 -8.52
N PHE A 42 -5.86 3.12 -7.58
CA PHE A 42 -7.07 2.30 -7.59
C PHE A 42 -8.33 3.09 -8.01
N GLY A 43 -8.28 4.42 -8.01
CA GLY A 43 -9.39 5.29 -8.39
C GLY A 43 -9.00 6.76 -8.32
N ASN A 44 -9.96 7.65 -8.60
CA ASN A 44 -9.75 9.11 -8.53
C ASN A 44 -10.70 9.76 -7.51
N LEU A 45 -10.16 10.64 -6.68
CA LEU A 45 -10.88 11.33 -5.61
C LEU A 45 -12.06 12.17 -6.14
N ARG A 46 -11.98 12.66 -7.39
CA ARG A 46 -13.05 13.44 -8.03
C ARG A 46 -14.31 12.62 -8.27
N GLU A 47 -14.19 11.32 -8.51
CA GLU A 47 -15.32 10.40 -8.73
C GLU A 47 -16.14 10.19 -7.45
N HIS A 48 -15.52 10.44 -6.29
CA HIS A 48 -16.15 10.36 -4.98
C HIS A 48 -16.56 11.72 -4.43
N GLY A 49 -16.64 12.76 -5.27
CA GLY A 49 -17.07 14.10 -4.85
C GLY A 49 -16.10 14.76 -3.88
N MET A 50 -14.80 14.48 -4.02
CA MET A 50 -13.75 14.96 -3.11
C MET A 50 -13.83 14.37 -1.68
N ASP A 51 -14.64 13.35 -1.45
CA ASP A 51 -14.73 12.62 -0.19
C ASP A 51 -13.73 11.46 -0.15
N PHE A 52 -12.63 11.67 0.57
CA PHE A 52 -11.60 10.65 0.74
C PHE A 52 -12.10 9.44 1.54
N ALA A 53 -12.93 9.65 2.56
CA ALA A 53 -13.40 8.54 3.39
C ALA A 53 -14.26 7.58 2.56
N ARG A 54 -15.14 8.14 1.72
CA ARG A 54 -15.95 7.37 0.77
C ARG A 54 -15.11 6.61 -0.25
N ALA A 55 -14.07 7.25 -0.80
CA ALA A 55 -13.15 6.60 -1.74
C ALA A 55 -12.32 5.50 -1.06
N TRP A 56 -11.93 5.70 0.20
CA TRP A 56 -11.11 4.76 0.95
C TRP A 56 -11.89 3.50 1.36
N SER A 57 -13.18 3.62 1.67
CA SER A 57 -14.07 2.50 1.97
C SER A 57 -14.74 1.90 0.73
N SER A 58 -14.26 2.21 -0.46
CA SER A 58 -14.87 1.76 -1.70
C SER A 58 -14.51 0.29 -2.02
N PRO A 59 -15.34 -0.41 -2.82
CA PRO A 59 -15.04 -1.77 -3.27
C PRO A 59 -13.71 -1.87 -4.04
N GLU A 60 -13.35 -0.83 -4.79
CA GLU A 60 -12.10 -0.74 -5.55
C GLU A 60 -10.88 -0.69 -4.63
N ALA A 61 -10.97 0.08 -3.54
CA ALA A 61 -9.94 0.14 -2.52
C ALA A 61 -9.76 -1.23 -1.84
N ASP A 62 -10.86 -1.92 -1.53
CA ASP A 62 -10.82 -3.27 -0.93
C ASP A 62 -10.24 -4.33 -1.88
N ALA A 63 -10.62 -4.29 -3.16
CA ALA A 63 -10.03 -5.15 -4.18
C ALA A 63 -8.52 -4.91 -4.28
N MET A 64 -8.09 -3.65 -4.23
CA MET A 64 -6.68 -3.30 -4.27
C MET A 64 -5.93 -3.77 -3.01
N ARG A 65 -6.54 -3.65 -1.81
CA ARG A 65 -5.97 -4.18 -0.55
C ARG A 65 -5.71 -5.68 -0.62
N GLN A 66 -6.60 -6.42 -1.27
CA GLN A 66 -6.43 -7.86 -1.47
C GLN A 66 -5.29 -8.15 -2.45
N ARG A 67 -5.14 -7.35 -3.52
CA ARG A 67 -4.06 -7.50 -4.51
C ARG A 67 -2.68 -7.21 -3.93
N ILE A 68 -2.56 -6.25 -3.01
CA ILE A 68 -1.26 -5.82 -2.45
C ILE A 68 -0.87 -6.54 -1.14
N ARG A 69 -1.68 -7.48 -0.65
CA ARG A 69 -1.36 -8.30 0.53
C ARG A 69 0.04 -8.95 0.50
N PRO A 70 0.54 -9.50 -0.63
CA PRO A 70 1.87 -10.10 -0.69
C PRO A 70 3.00 -9.08 -0.94
N CYS A 71 2.77 -7.77 -0.69
CA CYS A 71 3.79 -6.74 -0.89
C CYS A 71 4.96 -6.93 0.11
N HIS A 72 6.00 -7.61 -0.37
CA HIS A 72 7.26 -7.84 0.32
C HIS A 72 8.36 -7.05 -0.37
N PHE A 73 8.38 -5.72 -0.19
CA PHE A 73 9.46 -4.92 -0.76
C PHE A 73 10.66 -4.86 0.20
N PRO A 74 11.89 -5.19 -0.24
CA PRO A 74 13.06 -5.26 0.63
C PRO A 74 13.82 -3.92 0.77
N ARG A 75 13.27 -2.76 0.38
CA ARG A 75 13.96 -1.46 0.53
C ARG A 75 13.08 -0.38 1.15
N ALA A 76 13.52 0.06 2.34
CA ALA A 76 13.50 1.41 2.91
C ALA A 76 12.20 2.25 3.02
N GLY A 77 11.12 1.95 2.30
CA GLY A 77 9.88 2.77 2.33
C GLY A 77 8.73 2.17 3.14
N CYS A 78 8.74 0.86 3.40
CA CYS A 78 7.65 0.23 4.12
C CYS A 78 7.90 0.35 5.63
N LEU A 79 7.03 1.11 6.32
CA LEU A 79 6.86 1.04 7.78
C LEU A 79 6.62 -0.42 8.16
N SER A 80 7.71 -1.12 8.48
CA SER A 80 7.63 -2.47 9.02
C SER A 80 7.03 -2.34 10.41
N LYS A 81 6.29 -3.35 10.88
CA LYS A 81 5.74 -3.35 12.25
C LYS A 81 6.84 -3.20 13.34
N ASN A 82 8.11 -3.35 12.97
CA ASN A 82 9.27 -3.27 13.84
C ASN A 82 10.09 -1.99 13.64
N THR A 83 9.61 -1.02 12.86
CA THR A 83 10.27 0.30 12.75
C THR A 83 9.80 1.16 13.91
N GLU A 84 10.48 1.05 15.05
CA GLU A 84 10.40 2.06 16.11
C GLU A 84 10.84 3.40 15.50
N TYR A 85 9.95 4.40 15.51
CA TYR A 85 10.38 5.78 15.30
C TYR A 85 11.28 6.11 16.49
N PRO A 86 12.55 6.53 16.30
CA PRO A 86 13.31 7.06 17.41
C PRO A 86 12.50 8.21 17.98
N ARG A 87 12.04 8.07 19.24
CA ARG A 87 11.39 9.15 19.96
C ARG A 87 12.40 10.30 19.99
N ARG A 88 12.14 11.37 19.23
CA ARG A 88 12.95 12.59 19.37
C ARG A 88 12.79 13.07 20.82
N PRO A 89 13.90 13.42 21.49
CA PRO A 89 13.87 13.93 22.85
C PRO A 89 13.04 15.22 22.95
#